data_AF-A0A970S100-F1
#
_entry.id   AF-A0A970S100-F1
#
_cell.length_a   1.000
_cell.length_b   1.000
_cell.length_c   1.000
_cell.angle_alpha   90.00
_cell.angle_beta   90.00
_cell.angle_gamma   90.00
#
_symmetry.space_group_name_H-M   'P 1'
#
loop_
_entity.id
_entity.type
_entity.pdbx_description
1 polymer ?
#
loop_
_entity_poly.entity_id
_entity_poly.type
_entity_poly.pdbx_seq_one_letter_code
_entity_poly.pdbx_strand_id
1 'polypeptide(L)'
;MSSPGYFSYSKQERQYKKRTERNIIGKIVLGLIFVISLAIAFSIIVDQNREMERLKIKERDLQIELDLAEMEQAEIQELKTKIGTNEFIERIARDELGLVTSEEYIFIDD
;
A
#
# COMPACT_ATOMS: atom_id res chain seq x y z
N MET A 1 35.43 5.11 85.88
CA MET A 1 34.38 5.69 85.01
C MET A 1 35.11 6.53 83.98
N SER A 2 35.04 6.36 82.67
CA SER A 2 34.09 5.66 81.79
C SER A 2 34.84 5.21 80.52
N SER A 3 34.41 4.09 79.93
CA SER A 3 35.03 3.50 78.72
C SER A 3 34.55 4.23 77.45
N PRO A 4 35.40 4.51 76.44
CA PRO A 4 34.99 5.19 75.22
C PRO A 4 34.25 4.22 74.28
N GLY A 5 33.05 4.63 73.86
CA GLY A 5 32.17 3.85 72.99
C GLY A 5 32.71 3.73 71.55
N TYR A 6 32.70 2.51 71.02
CA TYR A 6 33.11 2.17 69.67
C TYR A 6 32.06 2.64 68.63
N PHE A 7 32.50 3.44 67.65
CA PHE A 7 31.69 3.87 66.51
C PHE A 7 31.46 2.70 65.53
N SER A 8 30.21 2.35 65.26
CA SER A 8 29.81 1.24 64.38
C SER A 8 29.67 1.70 62.92
N TYR A 9 30.74 1.58 62.12
CA TYR A 9 30.78 1.94 60.69
C TYR A 9 30.23 0.86 59.74
N SER A 10 30.03 -0.38 60.19
CA SER A 10 29.80 -1.53 59.30
C SER A 10 28.39 -1.66 58.73
N LYS A 11 27.37 -1.01 59.33
CA LYS A 11 25.99 -1.07 58.84
C LYS A 11 25.71 -0.06 57.72
N GLN A 12 26.31 1.12 57.75
CA GLN A 12 26.06 2.17 56.76
C GLN A 12 26.66 1.84 55.39
N GLU A 13 27.88 1.30 55.34
CA GLU A 13 28.53 0.89 54.08
C GLU A 13 27.77 -0.25 53.38
N ARG A 14 27.26 -1.23 54.14
CA ARG A 14 26.44 -2.32 53.59
C ARG A 14 25.15 -1.83 52.97
N GLN A 15 24.53 -0.79 53.55
CA GLN A 15 23.30 -0.20 53.00
C GLN A 15 23.57 0.64 51.75
N TYR A 16 24.68 1.38 51.72
CA TYR A 16 25.08 2.16 50.54
C TYR A 16 25.41 1.24 49.36
N LYS A 17 26.17 0.16 49.61
CA LYS A 17 26.51 -0.84 48.58
C LYS A 17 25.25 -1.51 48.00
N LYS A 18 24.28 -1.89 48.84
CA LYS A 18 22.99 -2.45 48.40
C LYS A 18 22.14 -1.48 47.57
N ARG A 19 22.14 -0.18 47.91
CA ARG A 19 21.43 0.85 47.13
C ARG A 19 22.10 1.08 45.77
N THR A 20 23.42 1.15 45.74
CA THR A 20 24.19 1.34 44.50
C THR A 20 24.05 0.14 43.57
N GLU A 21 24.09 -1.10 44.09
CA GLU A 21 23.86 -2.32 43.30
C GLU A 21 22.44 -2.38 42.71
N ARG A 22 21.41 -2.01 43.49
CA ARG A 22 20.02 -1.92 42.98
C ARG A 22 19.87 -0.88 41.87
N ASN A 23 20.55 0.26 41.98
CA ASN A 23 20.52 1.31 40.95
C ASN A 23 21.25 0.88 39.66
N ILE A 24 22.32 0.08 39.78
CA ILE A 24 23.04 -0.49 38.63
C ILE A 24 22.16 -1.52 37.92
N ILE A 25 21.52 -2.43 38.66
CA ILE A 25 20.60 -3.42 38.10
C ILE A 25 19.44 -2.73 37.38
N GLY A 26 18.84 -1.69 37.98
CA GLY A 26 17.78 -0.92 37.33
C GLY A 26 18.21 -0.27 36.01
N LYS A 27 19.42 0.27 35.95
CA LYS A 27 20.00 0.83 34.71
C LYS A 27 20.28 -0.23 33.65
N ILE A 28 20.74 -1.41 34.05
CA ILE A 28 20.96 -2.54 33.14
C ILE A 28 19.62 -3.02 32.56
N VAL A 29 18.60 -3.19 33.39
CA VAL A 29 17.26 -3.60 32.95
C VAL A 29 16.65 -2.56 31.99
N LEU A 30 16.77 -1.26 32.32
CA LEU A 30 16.34 -0.19 31.41
C LEU A 30 17.10 -0.21 30.08
N GLY A 31 18.42 -0.41 30.12
CA GLY A 31 19.23 -0.54 28.91
C GLY A 31 18.81 -1.73 28.05
N LEU A 32 18.52 -2.88 28.65
CA LEU A 32 18.04 -4.06 27.94
C LEU A 32 16.67 -3.82 27.29
N ILE A 33 15.73 -3.21 28.02
CA ILE A 33 14.41 -2.83 27.47
C ILE A 33 14.57 -1.87 26.30
N PHE A 34 15.49 -0.91 26.41
CA PHE A 34 15.78 0.05 25.34
C PHE A 34 16.34 -0.62 24.09
N VAL A 35 17.31 -1.53 24.25
CA VAL A 35 17.90 -2.28 23.12
C VAL A 35 16.85 -3.17 22.45
N ILE A 36 16.00 -3.86 23.21
CA ILE A 36 14.92 -4.68 22.66
C ILE A 36 13.90 -3.81 21.90
N SER A 37 13.52 -2.66 22.47
CA SER A 37 12.61 -1.73 21.81
C SER A 37 13.16 -1.21 20.48
N LEU A 38 14.46 -0.88 20.43
CA LEU A 38 15.12 -0.46 19.20
C LEU A 38 15.18 -1.59 18.16
N ALA A 39 15.47 -2.82 18.58
CA ALA A 39 15.50 -3.97 17.68
C ALA A 39 14.12 -4.24 17.05
N ILE A 40 13.05 -4.15 17.83
CA ILE A 40 11.66 -4.28 17.34
C ILE A 40 11.33 -3.16 16.35
N ALA A 41 11.64 -1.90 16.71
CA ALA A 41 11.39 -0.76 15.83
C ALA A 41 12.13 -0.87 14.49
N PHE A 42 13.40 -1.29 14.51
CA PHE A 42 14.18 -1.52 13.29
C PHE A 42 13.60 -2.63 12.42
N SER A 43 13.17 -3.74 13.03
CA SER A 43 12.57 -4.86 12.28
C SER A 43 11.30 -4.42 11.55
N ILE A 44 10.42 -3.67 12.23
CA ILE A 44 9.16 -3.18 11.65
C ILE A 44 9.42 -2.26 10.46
N ILE A 45 10.39 -1.34 10.57
CA ILE A 45 10.70 -0.39 9.50
C ILE A 45 11.23 -1.10 8.25
N VAL A 46 12.07 -2.13 8.42
CA VAL A 46 12.64 -2.88 7.29
C VAL A 46 11.56 -3.69 6.57
N ASP A 47 10.66 -4.33 7.30
CA ASP A 47 9.60 -5.14 6.71
C ASP A 47 8.52 -4.28 6.02
N GLN A 48 8.16 -3.13 6.61
CA GLN A 48 7.17 -2.23 6.03
C GLN A 48 7.57 -1.70 4.65
N ASN A 49 8.85 -1.38 4.44
CA ASN A 49 9.29 -0.81 3.15
C ASN A 49 9.08 -1.78 1.98
N ARG A 50 9.31 -3.07 2.19
CA ARG A 50 9.13 -4.10 1.15
C ARG A 50 7.67 -4.34 0.84
N GLU A 51 6.82 -4.33 1.86
CA GLU A 51 5.38 -4.49 1.69
C GLU A 51 4.77 -3.28 0.96
N MET A 52 5.21 -2.07 1.31
CA MET A 52 4.77 -0.84 0.65
C MET A 52 5.16 -0.78 -0.83
N GLU A 53 6.37 -1.22 -1.18
CA GLU A 53 6.80 -1.26 -2.57
C GLU A 53 5.96 -2.24 -3.39
N ARG A 54 5.69 -3.44 -2.84
CA ARG A 54 4.79 -4.42 -3.48
C ARG A 54 3.37 -3.89 -3.64
N LEU A 55 2.84 -3.22 -2.63
CA LEU A 55 1.51 -2.60 -2.68
C LEU A 55 1.45 -1.51 -3.75
N LYS A 56 2.47 -0.65 -3.85
CA LYS A 56 2.55 0.39 -4.89
C LYS A 56 2.62 -0.18 -6.31
N ILE A 57 3.36 -1.28 -6.50
CA ILE A 57 3.40 -1.96 -7.80
C ILE A 57 2.02 -2.51 -8.14
N LYS A 58 1.39 -3.23 -7.19
CA LYS A 58 0.06 -3.81 -7.39
C LYS A 58 -1.01 -2.76 -7.65
N GLU A 59 -0.96 -1.62 -6.95
CA GLU A 59 -1.85 -0.48 -7.17
C GLU A 59 -1.68 0.09 -8.58
N ARG A 60 -0.44 0.26 -9.05
CA ARG A 60 -0.17 0.73 -10.41
C ARG A 60 -0.69 -0.25 -11.47
N ASP A 61 -0.46 -1.54 -11.28
CA ASP A 61 -0.90 -2.57 -12.23
C ASP A 61 -2.44 -2.62 -12.30
N LEU A 62 -3.11 -2.56 -11.15
CA LEU A 62 -4.58 -2.48 -11.07
C LEU A 62 -5.12 -1.21 -11.73
N GLN A 63 -4.44 -0.07 -11.57
CA GLN A 63 -4.86 1.17 -12.21
C GLN A 63 -4.75 1.08 -13.73
N ILE A 64 -3.68 0.47 -14.25
CA ILE A 64 -3.53 0.25 -15.70
C ILE A 64 -4.63 -0.67 -16.23
N GLU A 65 -4.96 -1.73 -15.50
CA GLU A 65 -6.05 -2.65 -15.87
C GLU A 65 -7.42 -1.94 -15.87
N LEU A 66 -7.66 -1.08 -14.88
CA LEU A 66 -8.86 -0.24 -14.81
C LEU A 66 -8.94 0.70 -16.01
N ASP A 67 -7.87 1.43 -16.31
CA ASP A 67 -7.83 2.41 -17.41
C ASP A 67 -8.08 1.71 -18.76
N LEU A 68 -7.49 0.53 -18.98
CA LEU A 68 -7.73 -0.27 -20.19
C LEU A 68 -9.18 -0.74 -20.29
N ALA A 69 -9.76 -1.25 -19.19
CA ALA A 69 -11.14 -1.69 -19.16
C ALA A 69 -12.13 -0.53 -19.39
N GLU A 70 -11.84 0.66 -18.86
CA GLU A 70 -12.63 1.86 -19.10
C GLU A 70 -12.55 2.32 -20.57
N MET A 71 -11.37 2.24 -21.19
CA MET A 71 -11.20 2.53 -22.61
C MET A 71 -12.01 1.55 -23.49
N GLU A 72 -11.91 0.25 -23.22
CA GLU A 72 -12.70 -0.77 -23.93
C GLU A 72 -14.20 -0.56 -23.74
N GLN A 73 -14.63 -0.22 -22.52
CA GLN A 73 -16.03 0.07 -22.23
C GLN A 73 -16.52 1.31 -23.01
N ALA A 74 -15.70 2.36 -23.10
CA ALA A 74 -16.03 3.56 -23.87
C ALA A 74 -16.18 3.25 -25.36
N GLU A 75 -15.27 2.46 -25.93
CA GLU A 75 -15.34 2.01 -27.33
C GLU A 75 -16.61 1.19 -27.59
N ILE A 76 -16.93 0.23 -26.71
CA ILE A 76 -18.14 -0.58 -26.82
C ILE A 76 -19.39 0.30 -26.74
N GLN A 77 -19.43 1.32 -25.88
CA GLN A 77 -20.56 2.24 -25.82
C GLN A 77 -20.68 3.09 -27.10
N GLU A 78 -19.57 3.56 -27.66
CA GLU A 78 -19.57 4.27 -28.93
C GLU A 78 -20.10 3.38 -30.06
N LEU A 79 -19.64 2.13 -30.15
CA LEU A 79 -20.16 1.16 -31.11
C LEU A 79 -21.65 0.89 -30.89
N LYS A 80 -22.09 0.73 -29.65
CA LYS A 80 -23.50 0.48 -29.31
C LYS A 80 -24.41 1.65 -29.69
N THR A 81 -23.94 2.89 -29.58
CA THR A 81 -24.71 4.07 -30.02
C THR A 81 -24.80 4.18 -31.54
N LYS A 82 -23.84 3.62 -32.27
CA LYS A 82 -23.84 3.58 -33.74
C LYS A 82 -24.63 2.39 -34.30
N ILE A 83 -24.63 1.24 -33.61
CA ILE A 83 -25.38 0.05 -34.02
C ILE A 83 -26.89 0.33 -33.93
N GLY A 84 -27.60 0.14 -35.04
CA GLY A 84 -29.06 0.29 -35.11
C GLY A 84 -29.56 1.70 -35.44
N THR A 85 -28.67 2.64 -35.77
CA THR A 85 -29.08 3.89 -36.44
C THR A 85 -29.46 3.60 -37.89
N ASN A 86 -30.35 4.42 -38.48
CA ASN A 86 -30.70 4.28 -39.90
C ASN A 86 -29.46 4.37 -40.80
N GLU A 87 -28.51 5.24 -40.46
CA GLU A 87 -27.23 5.38 -41.18
C GLU A 87 -26.39 4.09 -41.13
N PHE A 88 -26.32 3.41 -39.98
CA PHE A 88 -25.63 2.12 -39.87
C PHE A 88 -26.32 1.03 -40.68
N ILE A 89 -27.65 0.97 -40.64
CA ILE A 89 -28.45 0.01 -41.40
C ILE A 89 -28.30 0.25 -42.91
N GLU A 90 -28.39 1.50 -43.36
CA GLU A 90 -28.20 1.86 -44.76
C GLU A 90 -26.80 1.56 -45.26
N ARG A 91 -25.76 1.81 -44.45
CA ARG A 91 -24.38 1.48 -44.81
C ARG A 91 -24.19 -0.02 -44.98
N ILE A 92 -24.64 -0.84 -44.03
CA ILE A 92 -24.56 -2.31 -44.14
C ILE A 92 -25.40 -2.80 -45.34
N ALA A 93 -26.58 -2.22 -45.56
CA ALA A 93 -27.42 -2.58 -46.69
C ALA A 93 -26.72 -2.30 -48.04
N ARG A 94 -26.02 -1.18 -48.17
CA ARG A 94 -25.21 -0.88 -49.38
C ARG A 94 -23.98 -1.76 -49.49
N ASP A 95 -23.15 -1.79 -48.45
CA ASP A 95 -21.80 -2.39 -48.50
C ASP A 95 -21.85 -3.91 -48.58
N GLU A 96 -22.73 -4.55 -47.80
CA GLU A 96 -22.81 -6.02 -47.70
C GLU A 96 -23.90 -6.63 -48.57
N LEU A 97 -25.02 -5.92 -48.76
CA LEU A 97 -26.19 -6.46 -49.47
C LEU A 97 -26.40 -5.82 -50.85
N GLY A 98 -25.65 -4.78 -51.22
CA GLY A 98 -25.82 -4.05 -52.48
C GLY A 98 -27.20 -3.38 -52.61
N LEU A 99 -27.91 -3.20 -51.51
CA LEU A 99 -29.24 -2.60 -51.45
C LEU A 99 -29.12 -1.08 -51.37
N VAL A 100 -30.04 -0.39 -52.06
CA VAL A 100 -30.17 1.07 -52.04
C VAL A 100 -31.55 1.46 -51.52
N THR A 101 -31.68 2.71 -51.09
CA THR A 101 -32.99 3.20 -50.64
C THR A 101 -33.95 3.36 -51.82
N SER A 102 -35.25 3.22 -51.57
CA SER A 102 -36.28 3.27 -52.62
C SER A 102 -36.34 4.60 -53.40
N GLU A 103 -35.73 5.66 -52.84
CA GLU A 103 -35.72 7.02 -53.38
C GLU A 103 -34.44 7.31 -54.20
N GLU A 104 -33.48 6.37 -54.30
CA GLU A 104 -32.21 6.55 -54.99
C GLU A 104 -32.19 6.01 -56.42
N TYR A 105 -31.48 6.73 -57.31
CA TYR A 105 -31.27 6.34 -58.70
C TYR A 105 -29.92 5.66 -58.87
N ILE A 106 -29.91 4.44 -59.44
CA ILE A 106 -28.69 3.70 -59.76
C ILE A 106 -28.27 4.04 -61.20
N PHE A 107 -27.05 4.51 -61.37
CA PHE A 107 -26.42 4.67 -62.68
C PHE A 107 -25.58 3.44 -62.98
N ILE A 108 -25.88 2.77 -64.10
CA ILE A 108 -25.12 1.62 -64.61
C ILE A 108 -24.42 2.13 -65.87
N ASP A 109 -23.08 2.13 -65.87
CA ASP A 109 -22.30 2.42 -67.07
C ASP A 109 -22.26 1.15 -67.95
N ASP A 110 -22.74 1.25 -69.20
CA ASP A 110 -22.72 0.19 -70.23
C ASP A 110 -21.31 -0.07 -70.80
#